data_AF-A0A0F0FG25-F1
#
_entry.id   AF-A0A0F0FG25-F1
#
_cell.length_a   1.000
_cell.length_b   1.000
_cell.length_c   1.000
_cell.angle_alpha   90.00
_cell.angle_beta   90.00
_cell.angle_gamma   90.00
#
_symmetry.space_group_name_H-M   'P 1'
#
loop_
_entity.id
_entity.type
_entity.pdbx_description
1 polymer ?
#
loop_
_entity_poly.entity_id
_entity_poly.type
_entity_poly.pdbx_seq_one_letter_code
_entity_poly.pdbx_strand_id
1 'polypeptide(L)'
;MVSAATILGVTVKTLQRWEREGRLIPAARSDSNRRLYTESQLREFLGLQRSGGQAPTRLVAYCRVSSAAQRPDLANQRRVLEEFVVANGLA
;
A
#
# COMPACT_ATOMS: atom_id res chain seq x y z
N MET A 1 13.90 20.55 0.02
CA MET A 1 14.18 19.09 0.04
C MET A 1 12.96 18.38 0.60
N VAL A 2 12.21 17.67 -0.24
CA VAL A 2 11.07 16.86 0.22
C VAL A 2 11.61 15.60 0.88
N SER A 3 11.09 15.25 2.06
CA SER A 3 11.51 14.04 2.76
C SER A 3 10.70 12.83 2.27
N ALA A 4 11.32 11.65 2.21
CA ALA A 4 10.62 10.41 1.87
C ALA A 4 9.44 10.11 2.82
N ALA A 5 9.55 10.54 4.09
CA ALA A 5 8.50 10.40 5.09
C ALA A 5 7.24 11.19 4.70
N THR A 6 7.44 12.42 4.20
CA THR A 6 6.37 13.27 3.69
C THR A 6 5.69 12.66 2.46
N ILE A 7 6.47 12.11 1.53
CA ILE A 7 5.94 11.49 0.30
C ILE A 7 5.11 10.24 0.63
N LEU A 8 5.59 9.43 1.57
CA LEU A 8 4.95 8.18 1.97
C LEU A 8 3.83 8.37 3.02
N GLY A 9 3.63 9.59 3.53
CA GLY A 9 2.64 9.87 4.58
C GLY A 9 2.92 9.15 5.91
N VAL A 10 4.18 8.82 6.20
CA VAL A 10 4.59 8.09 7.40
C VAL A 10 5.57 8.88 8.25
N THR A 11 5.76 8.47 9.50
CA THR A 11 6.79 9.07 10.36
C THR A 11 8.20 8.60 9.97
N VAL A 12 9.22 9.40 10.31
CA VAL A 12 10.63 9.02 10.12
C VAL A 12 10.98 7.73 10.89
N LYS A 13 10.39 7.51 12.07
CA LYS A 13 10.57 6.27 12.84
C LYS A 13 10.06 5.04 12.08
N THR A 14 8.96 5.17 11.34
CA THR A 14 8.43 4.11 10.48
C THR A 14 9.44 3.74 9.39
N LEU A 15 10.07 4.71 8.74
CA LEU A 15 11.11 4.46 7.74
C LEU A 15 12.33 3.74 8.34
N GLN A 16 12.79 4.16 9.53
CA GLN A 16 13.89 3.49 10.23
C GLN A 16 13.54 2.05 10.63
N ARG A 17 12.27 1.81 10.97
CA ARG A 17 11.77 0.46 11.24
C ARG A 17 11.78 -0.38 9.96
N TRP A 18 11.29 0.15 8.85
CA TRP A 18 11.30 -0.56 7.55
C TRP A 18 12.71 -0.85 7.04
N GLU A 19 13.67 0.04 7.26
CA GLU A 19 15.09 -0.23 6.97
C GLU A 19 15.61 -1.42 7.81
N ARG A 20 15.36 -1.42 9.13
CA ARG A 20 15.78 -2.53 10.01
C ARG A 20 15.10 -3.87 9.66
N GLU A 21 13.85 -3.82 9.20
CA GLU A 21 13.09 -4.97 8.74
C GLU A 21 13.46 -5.40 7.31
N GLY A 22 14.34 -4.67 6.61
CA GLY A 22 14.71 -4.93 5.22
C GLY A 22 13.61 -4.61 4.20
N ARG A 23 12.53 -3.94 4.60
CA ARG A 23 11.38 -3.60 3.75
C ARG A 23 11.66 -2.43 2.80
N LEU A 24 12.49 -1.48 3.23
CA LEU A 24 12.86 -0.32 2.42
C LEU A 24 14.29 0.10 2.80
N ILE A 25 15.26 -0.23 1.95
CA ILE A 25 16.69 0.01 2.19
C ILE A 25 17.14 1.25 1.41
N PRO A 26 17.65 2.32 2.04
CA PRO A 26 18.03 3.54 1.32
C PRO A 26 19.09 3.27 0.24
N ALA A 27 18.92 3.90 -0.93
CA ALA A 27 19.82 3.72 -2.07
C ALA A 27 21.23 4.25 -1.80
N ALA A 28 21.35 5.30 -0.99
CA ALA A 28 22.63 5.86 -0.59
C ALA A 28 22.54 6.53 0.79
N ARG A 29 23.71 6.84 1.34
CA ARG A 29 23.87 7.70 2.51
C ARG A 29 24.67 8.94 2.09
N SER A 30 24.25 10.12 2.53
CA SER A 30 25.07 11.33 2.36
C SER A 30 26.33 11.26 3.23
N ASP A 31 27.29 12.14 2.97
CA ASP A 31 28.51 12.28 3.81
C ASP A 31 28.18 12.62 5.28
N SER A 32 27.01 13.23 5.50
CA SER A 32 26.42 13.50 6.82
C SER A 32 25.57 12.34 7.37
N ASN A 33 25.70 11.14 6.82
CA ASN A 33 24.97 9.91 7.16
C ASN A 33 23.43 10.03 7.10
N ARG A 34 22.91 10.88 6.21
CA ARG A 34 21.46 10.97 5.96
C ARG A 34 21.04 9.92 4.93
N ARG A 35 19.88 9.30 5.16
CA ARG A 35 19.29 8.31 4.24
C ARG A 35 18.75 9.01 3.00
N LEU A 36 19.19 8.58 1.84
CA LEU A 36 18.73 9.09 0.55
C LEU A 36 17.92 8.00 -0.16
N TYR A 37 16.69 8.34 -0.51
CA TYR A 37 15.80 7.49 -1.30
C TYR A 37 15.65 8.10 -2.68
N THR A 38 15.75 7.28 -3.71
CA THR A 38 15.45 7.72 -5.08
C THR A 38 13.95 7.76 -5.28
N GLU A 39 13.49 8.60 -6.20
CA GLU A 39 12.06 8.66 -6.49
C GLU A 39 11.52 7.36 -7.13
N SER A 40 12.34 6.68 -7.94
CA SER A 40 12.01 5.36 -8.49
C SER A 40 11.76 4.33 -7.39
N GLN A 41 12.64 4.30 -6.38
CA GLN A 41 12.51 3.41 -5.24
C GLN A 41 11.22 3.68 -4.43
N LEU A 42 10.88 4.95 -4.20
CA LEU A 42 9.65 5.30 -3.49
C LEU A 42 8.41 4.92 -4.30
N ARG A 43 8.43 5.10 -5.63
CA ARG A 43 7.34 4.67 -6.52
C ARG A 43 7.19 3.16 -6.56
N GLU A 44 8.29 2.41 -6.58
CA GLU A 44 8.29 0.95 -6.49
C GLU A 44 7.72 0.47 -5.18
N PHE A 45 8.17 1.06 -4.08
CA PHE A 45 7.66 0.73 -2.76
C PHE A 45 6.16 1.04 -2.60
N LEU A 46 5.65 2.08 -3.25
CA LEU A 46 4.23 2.41 -3.29
C LEU A 46 3.41 1.50 -4.24
N GLY A 47 4.05 0.57 -4.95
CA GLY A 47 3.37 -0.24 -5.97
C GLY A 47 2.90 0.59 -7.17
N LEU A 48 3.46 1.79 -7.36
CA LEU A 48 3.18 2.70 -8.48
C LEU A 48 4.04 2.38 -9.71
N GLN A 49 4.95 1.42 -9.63
CA GLN A 49 5.53 0.82 -10.82
C GLN A 49 4.40 0.06 -11.52
N ARG A 50 3.92 0.68 -12.60
CA ARG A 50 2.96 0.08 -13.53
C ARG A 50 3.61 -1.20 -14.04
N SER A 51 3.28 -2.34 -13.43
CA SER A 51 3.60 -3.66 -13.95
C SER A 51 3.19 -3.65 -15.43
N GLY A 52 4.16 -3.90 -16.31
CA GLY A 52 4.08 -3.56 -17.73
C GLY A 52 2.74 -3.92 -18.38
N GLY A 53 2.14 -2.95 -19.08
CA GLY A 53 1.06 -3.15 -20.06
C GLY A 53 -0.28 -3.70 -19.55
N GLN A 54 -0.35 -4.27 -18.35
CA GLN A 54 -1.60 -4.76 -17.78
C GLN A 54 -2.33 -3.59 -17.11
N ALA A 55 -3.57 -3.36 -17.56
CA ALA A 55 -4.47 -2.46 -16.86
C ALA A 55 -4.47 -2.82 -15.37
N PRO A 56 -4.46 -1.82 -14.46
CA PRO A 56 -4.49 -2.10 -13.03
C PRO A 56 -5.66 -3.05 -12.76
N THR A 57 -5.42 -4.13 -12.00
CA THR A 57 -6.51 -4.95 -11.47
C THR A 57 -7.48 -3.98 -10.80
N ARG A 58 -8.65 -3.76 -11.41
CA ARG A 58 -9.61 -2.80 -10.92
C ARG A 58 -10.09 -3.34 -9.58
N LEU A 59 -9.74 -2.67 -8.48
CA LEU A 59 -10.34 -3.00 -7.19
C LEU A 59 -11.82 -2.62 -7.26
N VAL A 60 -12.68 -3.63 -7.38
CA VAL A 60 -14.13 -3.43 -7.54
C VAL A 60 -14.85 -3.32 -6.19
N ALA A 61 -14.40 -4.08 -5.19
CA ALA A 61 -15.05 -4.18 -3.89
C ALA A 61 -14.04 -4.46 -2.76
N TYR A 62 -14.28 -3.89 -1.57
CA TYR A 62 -13.50 -4.14 -0.34
C TYR A 62 -14.42 -4.14 0.88
N CYS A 63 -14.29 -5.13 1.76
CA CYS A 63 -15.01 -5.19 3.05
C CYS A 63 -14.04 -5.54 4.19
N ARG A 64 -14.28 -4.98 5.38
CA ARG A 64 -13.52 -5.28 6.60
C ARG A 64 -14.37 -5.06 7.84
N VAL A 65 -14.05 -5.76 8.93
CA VAL A 65 -14.62 -5.53 10.26
C VAL A 65 -13.55 -5.09 11.25
N SER A 66 -13.95 -4.32 12.27
CA SER A 66 -13.03 -3.75 13.26
C SER A 66 -12.73 -4.71 14.42
N SER A 67 -13.60 -5.69 14.68
CA SER A 67 -13.40 -6.72 15.71
C SER A 67 -13.61 -8.13 15.16
N ALA A 68 -12.88 -9.11 15.71
CA ALA A 68 -13.04 -10.51 15.37
C ALA A 68 -14.44 -11.06 15.71
N ALA A 69 -15.13 -10.46 16.69
CA ALA A 69 -16.51 -10.82 17.03
C ALA A 69 -17.50 -10.55 15.90
N GLN A 70 -17.16 -9.66 14.96
CA GLN A 70 -18.00 -9.27 13.82
C GLN A 70 -17.73 -10.11 12.56
N ARG A 71 -16.92 -11.19 12.66
CA ARG A 71 -16.67 -12.11 11.53
C ARG A 71 -17.94 -12.63 10.84
N PRO A 72 -19.03 -12.97 11.55
CA PRO A 72 -20.27 -13.39 10.90
C PRO A 72 -20.86 -12.28 10.01
N ASP A 73 -20.77 -11.02 10.43
CA ASP A 73 -21.25 -9.87 9.67
C ASP A 73 -20.41 -9.63 8.41
N LEU A 74 -19.09 -9.87 8.48
CA LEU A 74 -18.21 -9.79 7.30
C LEU A 74 -18.63 -10.76 6.19
N ALA A 75 -19.10 -11.97 6.54
CA ALA A 75 -19.58 -12.93 5.55
C ALA A 75 -20.84 -12.42 4.83
N ASN A 76 -21.74 -11.76 5.56
CA ASN A 76 -22.93 -11.13 4.99
C ASN A 76 -22.56 -9.93 4.11
N GLN A 77 -21.68 -9.05 4.57
CA GLN A 77 -21.18 -7.91 3.79
C GLN A 77 -20.51 -8.36 2.48
N ARG A 78 -19.72 -9.43 2.53
CA ARG A 78 -19.09 -10.02 1.35
C ARG A 78 -20.14 -10.49 0.34
N ARG A 79 -21.14 -11.25 0.79
CA ARG A 79 -22.19 -11.78 -0.09
C ARG A 79 -22.95 -10.66 -0.82
N VAL A 80 -23.34 -9.62 -0.09
CA VAL A 80 -24.05 -8.47 -0.67
C VAL A 80 -23.19 -7.73 -1.69
N LEU A 81 -21.88 -7.57 -1.41
CA LEU A 81 -20.94 -6.98 -2.37
C LEU A 81 -20.78 -7.85 -3.62
N GLU A 82 -20.72 -9.17 -3.49
CA GLU A 82 -20.64 -10.09 -4.63
C GLU A 82 -21.90 -10.00 -5.51
N GLU A 83 -23.09 -10.04 -4.90
CA GLU A 83 -24.37 -9.90 -5.62
C GLU A 83 -24.45 -8.55 -6.35
N PHE A 84 -24.02 -7.46 -5.71
CA PHE A 84 -23.98 -6.13 -6.31
C PHE A 84 -23.02 -6.06 -7.50
N VAL A 85 -21.80 -6.60 -7.35
CA VAL A 85 -20.77 -6.59 -8.40
C VAL A 85 -21.23 -7.37 -9.63
N VAL A 86 -21.85 -8.54 -9.43
CA VAL A 86 -22.43 -9.35 -10.51
C VAL A 86 -23.58 -8.61 -11.18
N ALA A 87 -24.52 -8.04 -10.40
CA ALA A 87 -25.69 -7.34 -10.95
C ALA A 87 -25.32 -6.10 -11.80
N ASN A 88 -24.20 -5.45 -11.48
CA ASN A 88 -23.73 -4.26 -12.20
C ASN A 88 -22.73 -4.57 -13.33
N GLY A 89 -22.45 -5.84 -13.62
CA GLY A 89 -21.49 -6.22 -14.67
C GLY A 89 -20.07 -5.77 -14.38
N LEU A 90 -19.72 -5.68 -13.09
CA LEU A 90 -18.38 -5.27 -12.63
C LEU A 90 -17.48 -6.48 -12.31
N ALA A 91 -18.02 -7.70 -12.43
CA ALA A 91 -17.34 -8.98 -12.24
C ALA A 91 -16.46 -9.37 -13.45
#